data_AF-A0A3E2JFV5-F1
#
_entry.id   AF-A0A3E2JFV5-F1
#
_cell.length_a   1.000
_cell.length_b   1.000
_cell.length_c   1.000
_cell.angle_alpha   90.00
_cell.angle_beta   90.00
_cell.angle_gamma   90.00
#
_symmetry.space_group_name_H-M   'P 1'
#
loop_
_entity.id
_entity.type
_entity.pdbx_description
1 polymer ?
#
loop_
_entity_poly.entity_id
_entity_poly.type
_entity_poly.pdbx_seq_one_letter_code
_entity_poly.pdbx_strand_id
1 'polypeptide(L)'
;MSKYSLETKLVAVQAYLEHKGSFKVISQNYRVSTTMLKKWVAKFREHDEKAFHPRYTNYLVQFKMDVIKYINETGVSTQEAAMKLMEEIR
;
A
#
# COMPACT_ATOMS: atom_id res chain seq x y z
N MET A 1 4.67 -4.10 -7.99
CA MET A 1 5.57 -3.24 -7.20
C MET A 1 5.27 -1.77 -7.52
N SER A 2 5.20 -0.88 -6.54
CA SER A 2 4.99 0.54 -6.85
C SER A 2 6.27 1.16 -7.40
N LYS A 3 6.17 1.91 -8.50
CA LYS A 3 7.29 2.61 -9.16
C LYS A 3 8.12 3.53 -8.22
N TYR A 4 7.52 3.98 -7.12
CA TYR A 4 8.14 4.87 -6.14
C TYR A 4 8.15 4.21 -4.76
N SER A 5 9.27 4.32 -4.05
CA SER A 5 9.42 3.82 -2.68
C SER A 5 8.52 4.59 -1.71
N LEU A 6 8.30 4.04 -0.51
CA LEU A 6 7.57 4.71 0.57
C LEU A 6 8.22 6.04 0.94
N GLU A 7 9.54 6.02 1.12
CA GLU A 7 10.35 7.20 1.46
C GLU A 7 10.18 8.32 0.43
N THR A 8 10.28 8.02 -0.88
CA THR A 8 10.08 9.04 -1.93
C THR A 8 8.70 9.68 -1.86
N LYS A 9 7.66 8.92 -1.52
CA LYS A 9 6.30 9.45 -1.37
C LYS A 9 6.21 10.40 -0.19
N LEU A 10 6.75 10.00 0.97
CA LEU A 10 6.70 10.79 2.20
C LEU A 10 7.46 12.10 2.05
N VAL A 11 8.71 12.05 1.55
CA VAL A 11 9.53 13.26 1.38
C VAL A 11 8.88 14.23 0.39
N ALA A 12 8.30 13.74 -0.70
CA ALA A 12 7.63 14.61 -1.67
C ALA A 12 6.35 15.26 -1.13
N VAL A 13 5.56 14.53 -0.33
CA VAL A 13 4.38 15.09 0.35
C VAL A 13 4.79 16.10 1.42
N GLN A 14 5.79 15.79 2.23
CA GLN A 14 6.29 16.69 3.27
C GLN A 14 6.82 18.00 2.68
N ALA A 15 7.57 17.94 1.58
CA ALA A 15 8.01 19.13 0.87
C ALA A 15 6.85 20.02 0.39
N TYR A 16 5.70 19.43 0.05
CA TYR A 16 4.50 20.18 -0.29
C TYR A 16 3.83 20.80 0.95
N LEU A 17 3.76 20.07 2.06
CA LEU A 17 3.19 20.56 3.32
C LEU A 17 4.02 21.70 3.93
N GLU A 18 5.34 21.65 3.79
CA GLU A 18 6.27 22.71 4.21
C GLU A 18 6.31 23.90 3.24
N HIS A 19 5.42 23.94 2.24
CA HIS A 19 5.32 25.01 1.24
C HIS A 19 6.63 25.29 0.48
N LYS A 20 7.51 24.29 0.33
CA LYS A 20 8.81 24.42 -0.37
C LYS A 20 8.68 24.61 -1.89
N GLY A 21 7.46 24.60 -2.42
CA GLY A 21 7.18 24.89 -3.83
C GLY A 21 5.79 24.46 -4.28
N SER A 22 5.47 24.77 -5.53
CA SER A 22 4.24 24.26 -6.17
C SER A 22 4.37 22.77 -6.49
N PHE A 23 3.23 22.10 -6.73
CA PHE A 23 3.20 20.71 -7.19
C PHE A 23 4.14 20.45 -8.37
N LYS A 24 4.27 21.41 -9.30
CA LYS A 24 5.14 21.29 -10.48
C LYS A 24 6.61 21.23 -10.07
N VAL A 25 7.07 22.20 -9.28
CA VAL A 25 8.45 22.31 -8.78
C VAL A 25 8.84 21.07 -7.98
N ILE A 26 8.00 20.68 -7.02
CA ILE A 26 8.25 19.51 -6.18
C ILE A 26 8.30 18.23 -7.02
N SER A 27 7.35 18.07 -7.96
CA SER A 27 7.34 16.88 -8.82
C SER A 27 8.60 16.75 -9.68
N GLN A 28 9.16 17.87 -10.15
CA GLN A 28 10.41 17.89 -10.89
C GLN A 28 11.61 17.55 -10.00
N ASN A 29 11.70 18.15 -8.80
CA ASN A 29 12.79 17.91 -7.86
C ASN A 29 12.89 16.44 -7.44
N TYR A 30 11.75 15.79 -7.19
CA TYR A 30 11.71 14.38 -6.80
C TYR A 30 11.54 13.41 -7.99
N ARG A 31 11.56 13.91 -9.23
CA ARG A 31 11.36 13.12 -10.47
C ARG A 31 10.10 12.23 -10.43
N VAL A 32 9.03 12.76 -9.83
CA VAL A 32 7.71 12.11 -9.75
C VAL A 32 6.73 12.80 -10.69
N SER A 33 5.67 12.10 -11.06
CA SER A 33 4.57 12.73 -11.81
C SER A 33 3.81 13.70 -10.91
N THR A 34 3.52 14.91 -11.42
CA THR A 34 2.70 15.91 -10.73
C THR A 34 1.33 15.36 -10.34
N THR A 35 0.71 14.56 -11.21
CA THR A 35 -0.58 13.90 -10.94
C THR A 35 -0.46 12.90 -9.79
N MET A 36 0.66 12.19 -9.71
CA MET A 36 0.92 11.23 -8.64
C MET A 36 1.14 11.94 -7.29
N LEU A 37 1.88 13.05 -7.29
CA LEU A 37 2.09 13.87 -6.11
C LEU A 37 0.76 14.42 -5.56
N LYS A 38 -0.13 14.92 -6.43
CA LYS A 38 -1.47 15.35 -6.02
C LYS A 38 -2.26 14.23 -5.34
N LYS A 39 -2.22 13.01 -5.88
CA LYS A 39 -2.88 11.84 -5.27
C LYS A 39 -2.29 11.50 -3.91
N TRP A 40 -0.97 11.59 -3.74
CA TRP A 40 -0.32 11.32 -2.46
C TRP A 40 -0.69 12.35 -1.40
N VAL A 41 -0.69 13.64 -1.75
CA VAL A 41 -1.12 14.70 -0.83
C VAL A 41 -2.58 14.53 -0.44
N ALA A 42 -3.47 14.21 -1.39
CA ALA A 42 -4.87 13.95 -1.09
C ALA A 42 -5.05 12.78 -0.10
N LYS A 43 -4.36 11.66 -0.34
CA LYS A 43 -4.39 10.50 0.56
C LYS A 43 -3.80 10.82 1.93
N PHE A 44 -2.72 11.59 1.99
CA PHE A 44 -2.11 12.01 3.25
C PHE A 44 -3.05 12.89 4.08
N ARG A 45 -3.82 13.79 3.45
CA ARG A 45 -4.81 14.60 4.18
C ARG A 45 -5.96 13.77 4.79
N GLU A 46 -6.24 12.59 4.24
CA GLU A 46 -7.33 11.72 4.68
C GLU A 46 -6.89 10.72 5.75
N HIS A 47 -5.64 10.25 5.69
CA HIS A 47 -5.15 9.12 6.49
C HIS A 47 -3.75 9.34 7.08
N ASP A 48 -3.20 10.56 7.01
CA ASP A 48 -1.83 10.91 7.43
C ASP A 48 -0.79 9.92 6.86
N GLU A 49 0.21 9.55 7.65
CA GLU A 49 1.23 8.58 7.27
C GLU A 49 0.66 7.16 7.04
N LYS A 50 -0.50 6.85 7.64
CA LYS A 50 -1.20 5.56 7.42
C LYS A 50 -1.67 5.41 5.98
N ALA A 51 -1.77 6.50 5.22
CA ALA A 51 -2.06 6.51 3.78
C ALA A 51 -1.09 5.67 2.93
N PHE A 52 0.15 5.52 3.39
CA PHE A 52 1.21 4.85 2.63
C PHE A 52 1.64 3.52 3.24
N HIS A 53 1.08 3.16 4.40
CA HIS A 53 1.30 1.85 4.98
C HIS A 53 0.68 0.79 4.08
N PRO A 54 1.40 -0.31 3.79
CA PRO A 54 0.81 -1.43 3.09
C PRO A 54 -0.38 -1.93 3.93
N ARG A 55 -1.58 -1.99 3.33
CA ARG A 55 -2.68 -2.76 3.92
C ARG A 55 -2.38 -4.25 3.70
N TYR A 56 -1.37 -4.77 4.38
CA TYR A 56 -1.32 -6.20 4.59
C TYR A 56 -2.31 -6.52 5.70
N THR A 57 -3.18 -7.47 5.44
CA THR A 57 -3.91 -8.17 6.48
C THR A 57 -2.90 -8.67 7.51
N ASN A 58 -3.19 -8.49 8.81
CA ASN A 58 -2.33 -8.90 9.93
C ASN A 58 -2.26 -10.44 10.11
N TYR A 59 -2.50 -11.20 9.03
CA TYR A 59 -2.37 -12.64 9.03
C TYR A 59 -0.90 -13.04 9.09
N LEU A 60 -0.62 -14.03 9.94
CA LEU A 60 0.70 -14.63 10.07
C LEU A 60 1.19 -15.15 8.71
N VAL A 61 2.51 -15.12 8.51
CA VAL A 61 3.13 -15.67 7.30
C VAL A 61 2.75 -17.14 7.12
N GLN A 62 2.72 -17.89 8.22
CA GLN A 62 2.30 -19.29 8.21
C GLN A 62 0.88 -19.46 7.66
N PHE A 63 -0.08 -18.66 8.14
CA PHE A 63 -1.44 -18.68 7.63
C PHE A 63 -1.51 -18.44 6.11
N LYS A 64 -0.72 -17.49 5.59
CA LYS A 64 -0.65 -17.24 4.14
C LYS A 64 -0.09 -18.45 3.38
N MET A 65 0.89 -19.16 3.95
CA MET A 65 1.43 -20.39 3.36
C MET A 65 0.42 -21.53 3.39
N ASP A 66 -0.32 -21.68 4.48
CA ASP A 66 -1.34 -22.71 4.64
C ASP A 66 -2.47 -22.51 3.61
N VAL A 67 -2.90 -21.26 3.38
CA VAL A 67 -3.86 -20.92 2.31
C VAL A 67 -3.34 -21.32 0.93
N ILE A 68 -2.09 -21.00 0.61
CA ILE A 68 -1.48 -21.33 -0.70
C ILE A 68 -1.36 -22.85 -0.88
N LYS A 69 -0.91 -23.55 0.16
CA LYS A 69 -0.77 -25.00 0.15
C LYS A 69 -2.13 -25.67 -0.07
N TYR A 70 -3.15 -25.24 0.66
CA TYR A 70 -4.50 -25.76 0.53
C TYR A 70 -5.07 -25.56 -0.88
N ILE A 71 -4.89 -24.39 -1.49
CA ILE A 71 -5.30 -24.12 -2.88
C ILE A 71 -4.59 -25.07 -3.86
N ASN A 72 -3.29 -25.29 -3.69
CA ASN A 72 -2.53 -26.18 -4.57
C ASN A 72 -2.94 -27.66 -4.42
N GLU A 73 -3.32 -28.09 -3.22
CA GLU A 73 -3.72 -29.47 -2.94
C GLU A 73 -5.17 -29.78 -3.36
N THR A 74 -6.07 -28.80 -3.23
CA THR A 74 -7.51 -29.01 -3.44
C THR A 74 -8.03 -28.43 -4.75
N GLY A 75 -7.30 -27.50 -5.37
CA GLY A 75 -7.75 -26.78 -6.56
C GLY A 75 -8.91 -25.81 -6.32
N VAL A 76 -9.27 -25.55 -5.07
CA VAL A 76 -10.38 -24.64 -4.72
C VAL A 76 -10.02 -23.18 -4.99
N SER A 77 -11.05 -22.35 -5.11
CA SER A 77 -10.85 -20.92 -5.33
C SER A 77 -10.16 -20.23 -4.15
N THR A 78 -9.51 -19.10 -4.41
CA THR A 78 -8.89 -18.27 -3.35
C THR A 78 -9.91 -17.81 -2.31
N GLN A 79 -11.16 -17.57 -2.71
CA GLN A 79 -12.23 -17.16 -1.79
C GLN A 79 -12.69 -18.31 -0.88
N GLU A 80 -12.80 -19.51 -1.44
CA GLU A 80 -13.22 -20.70 -0.70
C GLU A 80 -12.16 -21.16 0.30
N ALA A 81 -10.88 -21.18 -0.12
CA ALA A 81 -9.75 -21.43 0.78
C ALA A 81 -9.70 -20.41 1.93
N ALA A 82 -9.94 -19.14 1.61
CA ALA A 82 -9.94 -18.07 2.59
C ALA A 82 -11.11 -18.19 3.59
N MET A 83 -12.32 -18.53 3.15
CA MET A 83 -13.44 -18.81 4.05
C MET A 83 -13.13 -19.97 5.00
N LYS A 84 -12.67 -21.09 4.45
CA LYS A 84 -12.40 -22.32 5.20
C LYS A 84 -11.37 -22.10 6.32
N LEU A 85 -10.26 -21.44 6.00
CA LEU A 85 -9.16 -21.23 6.95
C LEU A 85 -9.41 -20.05 7.89
N MET A 86 -10.26 -19.09 7.52
CA MET A 86 -10.69 -18.02 8.44
C MET A 86 -11.72 -18.50 9.46
N GLU A 87 -12.55 -19.50 9.14
CA GLU A 87 -13.45 -20.15 10.11
C GLU A 87 -12.69 -20.85 11.25
N GLU A 88 -11.47 -21.32 10.97
CA GLU A 88 -10.63 -22.07 11.92
C GLU A 88 -9.91 -21.19 12.95
N ILE A 89 -9.90 -19.86 12.74
CA ILE A 89 -9.26 -18.87 13.63
C ILE A 89 -10.28 -18.15 14.54
N ARG A 90 -11.58 -18.45 14.38
CA ARG A 90 -12.66 -17.81 15.16
C ARG A 90 -12.90 -18.50 16.50
#